data_AF-A0A432Q5P7-F1
#
_entry.id   AF-A0A432Q5P7-F1
#
_cell.length_a   1.000
_cell.length_b   1.000
_cell.length_c   1.000
_cell.angle_alpha   90.00
_cell.angle_beta   90.00
_cell.angle_gamma   90.00
#
_symmetry.space_group_name_H-M   'P 1'
#
loop_
_entity.id
_entity.type
_entity.pdbx_description
1 polymer ?
#
loop_
_entity_poly.entity_id
_entity_poly.type
_entity_poly.pdbx_seq_one_letter_code
_entity_poly.pdbx_strand_id
1 'polypeptide(L)'
;MNSFALLEKLCNAHGMSGYEDEVRELISSEIEEFADSIKTDRMGNLIAVKKGDEKKVMLASHMDEIGFMVKHVEEKGFLRVTPIGGWFSQTILNQRVFVHTKDGKVTGVFGCKPPHIMKDEERKKVVKVEDMFVDVGAESKDEVEEMGIEIGSPVTMDRELSRLGKNRITGKAIDDRAGVAAVIEVFRESECDATLYAVFTVQEEVGLKGARTSAFSINPDIAIAVDVCVATDFPGVSVNQEINLGKGPAITVADASGRGIIAHRNVLNLLRDTAEKNKIPYQLEVGEGGTTDATAIHLTREGIPSGVVSIPARYIHTPVEVIDLKDYSNTVKLLIKSLERCEKYMKF
;
A
#
# COMPACT_ATOMS: atom_id res chain seq x y z
N MET A 1 6.05 8.60 19.55
CA MET A 1 6.63 7.34 19.05
C MET A 1 7.72 7.65 18.03
N ASN A 2 8.65 6.72 17.76
CA ASN A 2 9.62 6.89 16.66
C ASN A 2 9.00 6.36 15.37
N SER A 3 8.25 7.20 14.65
CA SER A 3 7.53 6.80 13.42
C SER A 3 8.44 6.14 12.36
N PHE A 4 9.73 6.50 12.33
CA PHE A 4 10.68 5.84 11.44
C PHE A 4 10.86 4.35 11.76
N ALA A 5 10.90 3.96 13.03
CA ALA A 5 11.11 2.57 13.42
C ALA A 5 9.91 1.68 13.05
N LEU A 6 8.69 2.20 13.19
CA LEU A 6 7.49 1.48 12.76
C LEU A 6 7.45 1.33 11.23
N LEU A 7 7.72 2.41 10.50
CA LEU A 7 7.81 2.38 9.03
C LEU A 7 8.90 1.41 8.56
N GLU A 8 10.08 1.43 9.19
CA GLU A 8 11.19 0.52 8.86
C GLU A 8 10.79 -0.95 9.08
N LYS A 9 10.17 -1.26 10.23
CA LYS A 9 9.66 -2.61 10.54
C LYS A 9 8.67 -3.10 9.47
N LEU A 10 7.73 -2.25 9.07
CA LEU A 10 6.66 -2.60 8.13
C LEU A 10 7.11 -2.64 6.67
N CYS A 11 7.88 -1.66 6.20
CA CYS A 11 8.39 -1.61 4.82
C CYS A 11 9.40 -2.74 4.53
N ASN A 12 10.19 -3.15 5.51
CA ASN A 12 11.18 -4.22 5.35
C ASN A 12 10.57 -5.62 5.40
N ALA A 13 9.36 -5.76 5.94
CA ALA A 13 8.62 -7.01 5.92
C ALA A 13 8.15 -7.33 4.49
N HIS A 14 7.96 -8.61 4.18
CA HIS A 14 7.56 -9.03 2.83
C HIS A 14 6.12 -9.53 2.86
N GLY A 15 5.27 -8.94 2.03
CA GLY A 15 3.87 -9.35 1.95
C GLY A 15 3.29 -9.03 0.60
N MET A 16 3.60 -9.86 -0.41
CA MET A 16 2.99 -9.72 -1.74
C MET A 16 1.47 -9.99 -1.65
N SER A 17 0.67 -9.43 -2.56
CA SER A 17 -0.76 -9.75 -2.65
C SER A 17 -1.03 -11.27 -2.61
N GLY A 18 -1.79 -11.71 -1.60
CA GLY A 18 -2.10 -13.10 -1.30
C GLY A 18 -1.14 -13.82 -0.34
N TYR A 19 -0.08 -13.14 0.12
CA TYR A 19 0.97 -13.67 1.02
C TYR A 19 1.32 -12.64 2.12
N GLU A 20 0.33 -11.99 2.69
CA GLU A 20 0.49 -10.85 3.62
C GLU A 20 0.79 -11.27 5.09
N ASP A 21 1.04 -12.56 5.34
CA ASP A 21 1.10 -13.14 6.69
C ASP A 21 2.17 -12.51 7.59
N GLU A 22 3.40 -12.34 7.08
CA GLU A 22 4.52 -11.72 7.81
C GLU A 22 4.10 -10.34 8.31
N VAL A 23 3.48 -9.53 7.45
CA VAL A 23 3.15 -8.16 7.83
C VAL A 23 1.92 -8.10 8.71
N ARG A 24 0.95 -8.99 8.49
CA ARG A 24 -0.20 -9.13 9.38
C ARG A 24 0.23 -9.45 10.81
N GLU A 25 1.18 -10.34 11.00
CA GLU A 25 1.73 -10.68 12.33
C GLU A 25 2.41 -9.47 12.98
N LEU A 26 3.20 -8.71 12.21
CA LEU A 26 3.83 -7.48 12.71
C LEU A 26 2.78 -6.46 13.13
N ILE A 27 1.75 -6.21 12.32
CA ILE A 27 0.66 -5.29 12.64
C ILE A 27 -0.08 -5.75 13.91
N SER A 28 -0.41 -7.05 14.01
CA SER A 28 -1.07 -7.61 15.18
C SER A 28 -0.28 -7.33 16.45
N SER A 29 1.04 -7.55 16.43
CA SER A 29 1.93 -7.28 17.58
C SER A 29 1.98 -5.80 17.97
N GLU A 30 1.75 -4.90 17.03
CA GLU A 30 1.77 -3.46 17.29
C GLU A 30 0.42 -2.97 17.86
N ILE A 31 -0.69 -3.64 17.57
CA ILE A 31 -2.03 -3.10 17.86
C ILE A 31 -2.80 -3.86 18.94
N GLU A 32 -2.37 -5.08 19.31
CA GLU A 32 -3.10 -5.97 20.23
C GLU A 32 -3.38 -5.37 21.61
N GLU A 33 -2.44 -4.65 22.21
CA GLU A 33 -2.62 -4.07 23.54
C GLU A 33 -3.63 -2.90 23.57
N PHE A 34 -3.97 -2.36 22.40
CA PHE A 34 -4.88 -1.22 22.24
C PHE A 34 -6.29 -1.61 21.76
N ALA A 35 -6.50 -2.88 21.42
CA ALA A 35 -7.73 -3.35 20.81
C ALA A 35 -8.61 -4.13 21.80
N ASP A 36 -9.93 -3.90 21.76
CA ASP A 36 -10.90 -4.72 22.49
C ASP A 36 -11.08 -6.11 21.85
N SER A 37 -10.86 -6.19 20.54
CA SER A 37 -10.82 -7.46 19.82
C SER A 37 -10.04 -7.32 18.52
N ILE A 38 -9.35 -8.39 18.14
CA ILE A 38 -8.69 -8.53 16.85
C ILE A 38 -9.14 -9.84 16.21
N LYS A 39 -9.41 -9.82 14.92
CA LYS A 39 -9.69 -11.02 14.14
C LYS A 39 -9.09 -10.92 12.75
N THR A 40 -8.69 -12.06 12.20
CA THR A 40 -8.41 -12.20 10.77
C THR A 40 -9.63 -12.79 10.09
N ASP A 41 -10.11 -12.18 9.01
CA ASP A 41 -11.23 -12.74 8.27
C ASP A 41 -10.81 -13.86 7.31
N ARG A 42 -11.78 -14.44 6.59
CA ARG A 42 -11.53 -15.58 5.69
C ARG A 42 -10.63 -15.23 4.50
N MET A 43 -10.53 -13.96 4.15
CA MET A 43 -9.68 -13.53 3.04
C MET A 43 -8.25 -13.21 3.51
N GLY A 44 -8.07 -12.93 4.80
CA GLY A 44 -6.78 -12.60 5.39
C GLY A 44 -6.70 -11.17 5.91
N ASN A 45 -7.77 -10.38 5.82
CA ASN A 45 -7.80 -9.02 6.36
C ASN A 45 -7.67 -9.07 7.88
N LEU A 46 -6.82 -8.22 8.47
CA LEU A 46 -6.74 -8.06 9.92
C LEU A 46 -7.67 -6.93 10.35
N ILE A 47 -8.58 -7.22 11.28
CA ILE A 47 -9.59 -6.28 11.75
C ILE A 47 -9.39 -6.11 13.26
N ALA A 48 -8.90 -4.94 13.66
CA ALA A 48 -8.81 -4.50 15.05
C ALA A 48 -9.97 -3.58 15.39
N VAL A 49 -10.57 -3.78 16.55
CA VAL A 49 -11.76 -3.04 17.00
C VAL A 49 -11.47 -2.36 18.33
N LYS A 50 -11.76 -1.05 18.38
CA LYS A 50 -11.91 -0.29 19.62
C LYS A 50 -13.40 0.01 19.79
N LYS A 51 -14.00 -0.51 20.86
CA LYS A 51 -15.44 -0.41 21.12
C LYS A 51 -15.81 0.99 21.57
N GLY A 52 -16.81 1.54 20.91
CA GLY A 52 -17.47 2.79 21.28
C GLY A 52 -18.98 2.56 21.34
N ASP A 53 -19.73 3.51 20.82
CA ASP A 53 -21.17 3.43 20.66
C ASP A 53 -21.59 2.60 19.43
N GLU A 54 -22.87 2.70 19.06
CA GLU A 54 -23.47 1.95 17.93
C GLU A 54 -22.96 2.40 16.55
N LYS A 55 -22.40 3.61 16.42
CA LYS A 55 -21.84 4.11 15.18
C LYS A 55 -20.53 3.41 14.87
N LYS A 56 -20.29 3.15 13.59
CA LYS A 56 -19.12 2.40 13.12
C LYS A 56 -18.30 3.23 12.15
N VAL A 57 -17.03 3.44 12.49
CA VAL A 57 -16.04 4.07 11.62
C VAL A 57 -15.05 3.01 11.14
N MET A 58 -14.80 2.95 9.85
CA MET A 58 -13.75 2.10 9.28
C MET A 58 -12.58 2.95 8.78
N LEU A 59 -11.38 2.67 9.27
CA LEU A 59 -10.13 3.07 8.64
C LEU A 59 -9.55 1.87 7.91
N ALA A 60 -9.27 2.01 6.62
CA ALA A 60 -8.76 0.92 5.78
C ALA A 60 -7.43 1.31 5.15
N SER A 61 -6.46 0.40 5.16
CA SER A 61 -5.17 0.54 4.50
C SER A 61 -4.62 -0.84 4.16
N HIS A 62 -3.89 -1.00 3.06
CA HIS A 62 -3.58 -2.32 2.54
C HIS A 62 -2.22 -2.87 2.99
N MET A 63 -2.24 -4.18 3.29
CA MET A 63 -1.06 -4.93 3.72
C MET A 63 -0.34 -5.57 2.56
N ASP A 64 -0.83 -5.56 1.34
CA ASP A 64 -0.07 -6.13 0.23
C ASP A 64 0.87 -5.12 -0.40
N GLU A 65 1.97 -5.63 -0.94
CA GLU A 65 2.84 -4.91 -1.86
C GLU A 65 2.82 -5.63 -3.23
N ILE A 66 3.07 -4.89 -4.30
CA ILE A 66 3.30 -5.50 -5.62
C ILE A 66 4.51 -6.44 -5.62
N GLY A 67 4.47 -7.47 -6.45
CA GLY A 67 5.55 -8.45 -6.55
C GLY A 67 5.51 -9.25 -7.83
N PHE A 68 6.15 -10.42 -7.80
CA PHE A 68 6.13 -11.37 -8.90
C PHE A 68 5.88 -12.77 -8.39
N MET A 69 5.43 -13.65 -9.28
CA MET A 69 5.21 -15.06 -8.97
C MET A 69 5.97 -15.93 -9.96
N VAL A 70 6.68 -16.94 -9.46
CA VAL A 70 7.37 -17.93 -10.30
C VAL A 70 6.32 -18.65 -11.15
N LYS A 71 6.47 -18.54 -12.46
CA LYS A 71 5.57 -19.12 -13.46
C LYS A 71 6.16 -20.39 -14.08
N HIS A 72 7.48 -20.44 -14.25
CA HIS A 72 8.18 -21.55 -14.88
C HIS A 72 9.66 -21.56 -14.48
N VAL A 73 10.24 -22.75 -14.37
CA VAL A 73 11.68 -22.98 -14.16
C VAL A 73 12.26 -23.53 -15.45
N GLU A 74 13.22 -22.80 -16.02
CA GLU A 74 13.93 -23.19 -17.23
C GLU A 74 14.95 -24.30 -16.92
N GLU A 75 15.31 -25.12 -17.92
CA GLU A 75 16.23 -26.26 -17.77
C GLU A 75 17.60 -25.87 -17.16
N LYS A 76 18.04 -24.63 -17.38
CA LYS A 76 19.31 -24.09 -16.87
C LYS A 76 19.19 -23.38 -15.52
N GLY A 77 18.11 -23.58 -14.78
CA GLY A 77 17.93 -23.02 -13.43
C GLY A 77 17.43 -21.56 -13.36
N PHE A 78 17.07 -20.94 -14.50
CA PHE A 78 16.49 -19.58 -14.51
C PHE A 78 14.98 -19.61 -14.27
N LEU A 79 14.47 -18.60 -13.57
CA LEU A 79 13.03 -18.50 -13.29
C LEU A 79 12.36 -17.50 -14.23
N ARG A 80 11.24 -17.92 -14.84
CA ARG A 80 10.29 -17.00 -15.45
C ARG A 80 9.24 -16.61 -14.43
N VAL A 81 8.91 -15.33 -14.41
CA VAL A 81 7.96 -14.78 -13.44
C VAL A 81 6.81 -14.04 -14.14
N THR A 82 5.69 -13.91 -13.46
CA THR A 82 4.59 -13.02 -13.85
C THR A 82 4.44 -11.90 -12.82
N PRO A 83 4.19 -10.64 -13.24
CA PRO A 83 3.91 -9.57 -12.30
C PRO A 83 2.59 -9.84 -11.56
N ILE A 84 2.58 -9.50 -10.28
CA ILE A 84 1.40 -9.45 -9.41
C ILE A 84 1.29 -7.98 -8.95
N GLY A 85 0.21 -7.31 -9.36
CA GLY A 85 0.07 -5.86 -9.25
C GLY A 85 0.63 -5.09 -10.46
N GLY A 86 0.55 -3.75 -10.40
CA GLY A 86 0.91 -2.87 -11.51
C GLY A 86 2.41 -2.53 -11.56
N TRP A 87 3.14 -3.03 -12.55
CA TRP A 87 4.58 -2.76 -12.72
C TRP A 87 4.90 -1.98 -13.99
N PHE A 88 5.76 -0.96 -13.87
CA PHE A 88 6.48 -0.42 -15.02
C PHE A 88 7.79 -1.17 -15.22
N SER A 89 7.90 -1.98 -16.27
CA SER A 89 9.00 -2.96 -16.44
C SER A 89 10.42 -2.37 -16.40
N GLN A 90 10.59 -1.07 -16.67
CA GLN A 90 11.92 -0.46 -16.63
C GLN A 90 12.48 -0.31 -15.21
N THR A 91 11.64 -0.35 -14.18
CA THR A 91 12.05 -0.13 -12.78
C THR A 91 12.68 -1.38 -12.15
N ILE A 92 12.50 -2.55 -12.77
CA ILE A 92 12.95 -3.84 -12.23
C ILE A 92 14.24 -4.38 -12.84
N LEU A 93 14.75 -3.76 -13.91
CA LEU A 93 15.98 -4.19 -14.55
C LEU A 93 17.15 -4.17 -13.55
N ASN A 94 17.86 -5.29 -13.44
CA ASN A 94 19.05 -5.47 -12.58
C ASN A 94 18.80 -5.23 -11.09
N GLN A 95 17.58 -5.43 -10.61
CA GLN A 95 17.27 -5.38 -9.19
C GLN A 95 17.50 -6.74 -8.53
N ARG A 96 17.94 -6.72 -7.26
CA ARG A 96 17.93 -7.91 -6.41
C ARG A 96 16.51 -8.20 -5.92
N VAL A 97 16.21 -9.47 -5.73
CA VAL A 97 14.93 -9.96 -5.24
C VAL A 97 15.14 -11.07 -4.22
N PHE A 98 14.11 -11.35 -3.45
CA PHE A 98 13.98 -12.60 -2.70
C PHE A 98 12.87 -13.45 -3.32
N VAL A 99 13.18 -14.71 -3.59
CA VAL A 99 12.22 -15.77 -3.87
C VAL A 99 11.90 -16.44 -2.54
N HIS A 100 10.63 -16.45 -2.14
CA HIS A 100 10.23 -17.06 -0.88
C HIS A 100 9.86 -18.52 -1.11
N THR A 101 10.43 -19.38 -0.27
CA THR A 101 10.21 -20.83 -0.27
C THR A 101 9.72 -21.25 1.11
N LYS A 102 9.31 -22.51 1.24
CA LYS A 102 8.96 -23.12 2.53
C LYS A 102 10.12 -23.13 3.53
N ASP A 103 11.36 -23.10 3.05
CA ASP A 103 12.59 -23.22 3.85
C ASP A 103 13.27 -21.87 4.11
N GLY A 104 12.75 -20.79 3.52
CA GLY A 104 13.24 -19.42 3.74
C GLY A 104 13.29 -18.57 2.47
N LYS A 105 14.15 -17.55 2.49
CA LYS A 105 14.34 -16.62 1.37
C LYS A 105 15.57 -17.02 0.56
N VAL A 106 15.41 -17.16 -0.75
CA VAL A 106 16.51 -17.36 -1.70
C VAL A 106 16.77 -16.05 -2.43
N THR A 107 18.01 -15.56 -2.42
CA THR A 107 18.39 -14.35 -3.16
C THR A 107 18.37 -14.62 -4.66
N GLY A 108 17.77 -13.71 -5.42
CA GLY A 108 17.82 -13.71 -6.87
C GLY A 108 18.11 -12.33 -7.46
N VAL A 109 18.35 -12.28 -8.76
CA VAL A 109 18.57 -11.05 -9.51
C VAL A 109 17.76 -11.05 -10.79
N PHE A 110 17.06 -9.96 -11.07
CA PHE A 110 16.44 -9.75 -12.37
C PHE A 110 17.49 -9.54 -13.45
N GLY A 111 17.52 -10.46 -14.42
CA GLY A 111 18.34 -10.38 -15.62
C GLY A 111 17.51 -10.13 -16.87
N CYS A 112 18.15 -9.56 -17.88
CA CYS A 112 17.66 -9.54 -19.24
C CYS A 112 18.82 -9.80 -20.21
N LYS A 113 18.50 -10.05 -21.49
CA LYS A 113 19.53 -10.14 -22.54
C LYS A 113 20.38 -8.86 -22.54
N PRO A 114 21.73 -8.92 -22.50
CA PRO A 114 22.55 -7.72 -22.43
C PRO A 114 22.53 -6.94 -23.75
N PRO A 115 22.55 -5.58 -23.72
CA PRO A 115 22.43 -4.77 -24.94
C PRO A 115 23.50 -5.07 -25.99
N HIS A 116 24.71 -5.47 -25.59
CA HIS A 116 25.85 -5.63 -26.49
C HIS A 116 25.67 -6.80 -27.47
N ILE A 117 24.81 -7.77 -27.13
CA ILE A 117 24.44 -8.90 -28.00
C ILE A 117 23.01 -8.78 -28.55
N MET A 118 22.31 -7.69 -28.25
CA MET A 118 21.03 -7.36 -28.87
C MET A 118 21.26 -6.80 -30.26
N LYS A 119 20.33 -7.12 -31.17
CA LYS A 119 20.19 -6.45 -32.46
C LYS A 119 19.75 -5.00 -32.24
N ASP A 120 20.09 -4.10 -33.18
CA ASP A 120 19.74 -2.67 -33.06
C ASP A 120 18.24 -2.41 -32.89
N GLU A 121 17.39 -3.24 -33.49
CA GLU A 121 15.93 -3.14 -33.33
C GLU A 121 15.45 -3.56 -31.93
N GLU A 122 16.11 -4.54 -31.31
CA GLU A 122 15.80 -4.97 -29.94
C GLU A 122 16.18 -3.88 -28.94
N ARG A 123 17.31 -3.19 -29.16
CA ARG A 123 17.79 -2.09 -28.30
C ARG A 123 16.84 -0.88 -28.25
N LYS A 124 16.01 -0.70 -29.28
CA LYS A 124 15.04 0.40 -29.36
C LYS A 124 13.72 0.10 -28.66
N LYS A 125 13.51 -1.16 -28.23
CA LYS A 125 12.26 -1.60 -27.60
C LYS A 125 12.42 -1.60 -26.07
N VAL A 126 11.33 -1.25 -25.40
CA VAL A 126 11.21 -1.42 -23.95
C VAL A 126 11.30 -2.91 -23.63
N VAL A 127 12.22 -3.28 -22.74
CA VAL A 127 12.31 -4.65 -22.24
C VAL A 127 11.08 -4.94 -21.38
N LYS A 128 10.31 -5.96 -21.75
CA LYS A 128 9.12 -6.37 -21.01
C LYS A 128 9.49 -7.45 -19.99
N VAL A 129 8.64 -7.63 -18.98
CA VAL A 129 8.84 -8.67 -17.95
C VAL A 129 8.94 -10.08 -18.55
N GLU A 130 8.21 -10.35 -19.63
CA GLU A 130 8.26 -11.64 -20.37
C GLU A 130 9.64 -11.95 -20.96
N ASP A 131 10.44 -10.93 -21.26
CA ASP A 131 11.80 -11.05 -21.79
C ASP A 131 12.86 -11.09 -20.68
N MET A 132 12.44 -10.98 -19.42
CA MET A 132 13.30 -11.05 -18.24
C MET A 132 13.27 -12.44 -17.60
N PHE A 133 14.18 -12.65 -16.67
CA PHE A 133 14.26 -13.84 -15.83
C PHE A 133 14.82 -13.47 -14.46
N VAL A 134 14.56 -14.30 -13.45
CA VAL A 134 15.26 -14.24 -12.17
C VAL A 134 16.33 -15.31 -12.16
N ASP A 135 17.56 -14.89 -11.92
CA ASP A 135 18.72 -15.74 -11.72
C ASP A 135 18.91 -15.95 -10.20
N VAL A 136 18.87 -17.21 -9.76
CA VAL A 136 19.10 -17.62 -8.36
C VAL A 136 20.43 -18.34 -8.17
N GLY A 137 21.28 -18.38 -9.21
CA GLY A 137 22.59 -19.03 -9.21
C GLY A 137 22.57 -20.54 -9.40
N ALA A 138 21.41 -21.14 -9.74
CA ALA A 138 21.28 -22.56 -10.01
C ALA A 138 21.76 -22.91 -11.43
N GLU A 139 22.35 -24.10 -11.60
CA GLU A 139 22.85 -24.62 -12.88
C GLU A 139 21.84 -25.52 -13.59
N SER A 140 20.78 -25.94 -12.88
CA SER A 140 19.76 -26.85 -13.40
C SER A 140 18.39 -26.61 -12.76
N LYS A 141 17.35 -27.16 -13.40
CA LYS A 141 16.01 -27.19 -12.82
C LYS A 141 15.96 -27.97 -11.49
N ASP A 142 16.66 -29.10 -11.40
CA ASP A 142 16.67 -29.93 -10.18
C ASP A 142 17.25 -29.16 -8.99
N GLU A 143 18.31 -28.37 -9.21
CA GLU A 143 18.90 -27.52 -8.17
C GLU A 143 17.95 -26.42 -7.68
N VAL A 144 17.12 -25.86 -8.57
CA VAL A 144 16.06 -24.91 -8.18
C VAL A 144 15.02 -25.58 -7.28
N GLU A 145 14.64 -26.82 -7.60
CA GLU A 145 13.71 -27.60 -6.76
C GLU A 145 14.34 -27.96 -5.40
N GLU A 146 15.64 -28.25 -5.35
CA GLU A 146 16.41 -28.47 -4.11
C GLU A 146 16.50 -27.20 -3.25
N MET A 147 16.51 -26.01 -3.85
CA MET A 147 16.39 -24.72 -3.14
C MET A 147 14.97 -24.49 -2.56
N GLY A 148 14.01 -25.36 -2.87
CA GLY A 148 12.62 -25.27 -2.42
C GLY A 148 11.76 -24.30 -3.24
N ILE A 149 12.24 -23.84 -4.39
CA ILE A 149 11.52 -22.94 -5.27
C ILE A 149 10.55 -23.75 -6.14
N GLU A 150 9.30 -23.32 -6.21
CA GLU A 150 8.25 -23.98 -6.97
C GLU A 150 7.45 -23.00 -7.83
N ILE A 151 6.68 -23.52 -8.79
CA ILE A 151 5.69 -22.70 -9.49
C ILE A 151 4.69 -22.19 -8.46
N GLY A 152 4.53 -20.86 -8.39
CA GLY A 152 3.73 -20.21 -7.37
C GLY A 152 4.54 -19.53 -6.26
N SER A 153 5.84 -19.81 -6.12
CA SER A 153 6.70 -19.12 -5.16
C SER A 153 6.63 -17.60 -5.37
N PRO A 154 6.33 -16.82 -4.32
CA PRO A 154 6.27 -15.37 -4.44
C PRO A 154 7.68 -14.78 -4.48
N VAL A 155 7.80 -13.65 -5.16
CA VAL A 155 9.06 -12.93 -5.36
C VAL A 155 8.84 -11.46 -5.03
N THR A 156 9.64 -10.95 -4.12
CA THR A 156 9.58 -9.55 -3.66
C THR A 156 10.93 -8.86 -3.83
N MET A 157 10.93 -7.53 -3.84
CA MET A 157 12.17 -6.78 -3.97
C MET A 157 13.07 -6.93 -2.73
N ASP A 158 14.37 -7.08 -2.94
CA ASP A 158 15.37 -7.04 -1.88
C ASP A 158 15.82 -5.58 -1.69
N ARG A 159 15.00 -4.83 -0.93
CA ARG A 159 15.20 -3.44 -0.57
C ARG A 159 14.73 -3.19 0.85
N GLU A 160 15.51 -2.37 1.56
CA GLU A 160 15.20 -1.91 2.91
C GLU A 160 14.87 -0.42 2.89
N LEU A 161 14.12 0.02 3.90
CA LEU A 161 13.87 1.42 4.16
C LEU A 161 15.16 2.14 4.59
N SER A 162 15.36 3.34 4.07
CA SER A 162 16.50 4.17 4.39
C SER A 162 16.11 5.64 4.52
N ARG A 163 16.91 6.41 5.25
CA ARG A 163 16.74 7.86 5.33
C ARG A 163 17.23 8.52 4.05
N LEU A 164 16.41 9.40 3.51
CA LEU A 164 16.74 10.24 2.36
C LEU A 164 16.82 11.71 2.81
N GLY A 165 18.03 12.14 3.16
CA GLY A 165 18.23 13.47 3.74
C GLY A 165 17.57 13.60 5.11
N LYS A 166 17.08 14.81 5.44
CA LYS A 166 16.63 15.13 6.80
C LYS A 166 15.22 14.63 7.15
N ASN A 167 14.27 14.81 6.22
CA ASN A 167 12.84 14.61 6.50
C ASN A 167 12.20 13.50 5.66
N ARG A 168 12.92 12.90 4.71
CA ARG A 168 12.36 11.93 3.78
C ARG A 168 12.94 10.55 4.02
N ILE A 169 12.21 9.55 3.56
CA ILE A 169 12.61 8.15 3.57
C ILE A 169 12.46 7.57 2.18
N THR A 170 13.17 6.48 1.92
CA THR A 170 13.02 5.72 0.68
C THR A 170 13.11 4.22 0.93
N GLY A 171 12.37 3.43 0.16
CA GLY A 171 12.38 1.98 0.26
C GLY A 171 11.32 1.34 -0.62
N LYS A 172 11.13 0.03 -0.46
CA LYS A 172 10.02 -0.70 -1.08
C LYS A 172 8.76 -0.57 -0.22
N ALA A 173 7.61 -0.86 -0.85
CA ALA A 173 6.33 -1.03 -0.18
C ALA A 173 5.97 0.15 0.73
N ILE A 174 6.37 1.38 0.41
CA ILE A 174 5.83 2.52 1.16
C ILE A 174 4.34 2.63 0.86
N ASP A 175 3.99 2.34 -0.39
CA ASP A 175 2.70 1.88 -0.87
C ASP A 175 2.41 0.43 -0.40
N ASP A 176 1.52 0.19 0.58
CA ASP A 176 0.87 1.15 1.48
C ASP A 176 1.25 0.91 2.95
N ARG A 177 2.49 0.49 3.21
CA ARG A 177 3.00 0.36 4.59
C ARG A 177 2.99 1.69 5.34
N ALA A 178 3.02 2.82 4.62
CA ALA A 178 2.85 4.13 5.21
C ALA A 178 1.42 4.36 5.71
N GLY A 179 0.39 3.99 4.95
CA GLY A 179 -0.99 4.00 5.42
C GLY A 179 -1.19 3.05 6.59
N VAL A 180 -0.62 1.85 6.54
CA VAL A 180 -0.71 0.85 7.62
C VAL A 180 -0.13 1.43 8.90
N ALA A 181 1.08 1.99 8.83
CA ALA A 181 1.73 2.62 9.97
C ALA A 181 0.88 3.80 10.52
N ALA A 182 0.31 4.62 9.64
CA ALA A 182 -0.55 5.72 10.04
C ALA A 182 -1.81 5.22 10.75
N VAL A 183 -2.48 4.18 10.24
CA VAL A 183 -3.67 3.59 10.87
C VAL A 183 -3.33 2.97 12.23
N ILE A 184 -2.17 2.31 12.38
CA ILE A 184 -1.68 1.82 13.68
C ILE A 184 -1.53 2.99 14.66
N GLU A 185 -0.82 4.07 14.28
CA GLU A 185 -0.62 5.23 15.15
C GLU A 185 -1.95 5.90 15.52
N VAL A 186 -2.87 6.07 14.55
CA VAL A 186 -4.20 6.61 14.81
C VAL A 186 -4.98 5.70 15.77
N PHE A 187 -4.96 4.39 15.58
CA PHE A 187 -5.68 3.46 16.45
C PHE A 187 -5.13 3.47 17.88
N ARG A 188 -3.82 3.57 18.06
CA ARG A 188 -3.17 3.69 19.37
C ARG A 188 -3.54 4.96 20.12
N GLU A 189 -3.55 6.09 19.41
CA GLU A 189 -3.62 7.42 20.03
C GLU A 189 -5.03 8.04 20.03
N SER A 190 -5.93 7.57 19.17
CA SER A 190 -7.26 8.18 19.04
C SER A 190 -8.22 7.79 20.16
N GLU A 191 -9.00 8.77 20.58
CA GLU A 191 -10.28 8.58 21.26
C GLU A 191 -11.39 8.82 20.24
N CYS A 192 -12.36 7.91 20.19
CA CYS A 192 -13.52 7.99 19.30
C CYS A 192 -14.74 7.49 20.07
N ASP A 193 -15.80 8.29 20.08
CA ASP A 193 -17.08 7.89 20.69
C ASP A 193 -17.71 6.74 19.89
N ALA A 194 -17.54 6.74 18.56
CA ALA A 194 -17.94 5.65 17.68
C ALA A 194 -17.04 4.41 17.81
N THR A 195 -17.61 3.23 17.54
CA THR A 195 -16.82 2.00 17.39
C THR A 195 -15.88 2.13 16.19
N LEU A 196 -14.58 2.10 16.45
CA LEU A 196 -13.52 2.21 15.46
C LEU A 196 -13.06 0.83 15.00
N TYR A 197 -13.11 0.61 13.69
CA TYR A 197 -12.54 -0.55 13.00
C TYR A 197 -11.29 -0.10 12.25
N ALA A 198 -10.12 -0.52 12.71
CA ALA A 198 -8.90 -0.47 11.89
C ALA A 198 -8.82 -1.77 11.08
N VAL A 199 -8.87 -1.63 9.76
CA VAL A 199 -8.88 -2.75 8.82
C VAL A 199 -7.62 -2.68 7.99
N PHE A 200 -6.78 -3.69 8.14
CA PHE A 200 -5.59 -3.87 7.33
C PHE A 200 -5.94 -4.88 6.24
N THR A 201 -6.17 -4.37 5.03
CA THR A 201 -6.75 -5.15 3.94
C THR A 201 -5.70 -5.98 3.23
N VAL A 202 -6.16 -6.99 2.49
CA VAL A 202 -5.31 -7.83 1.62
C VAL A 202 -5.72 -7.65 0.16
N GLN A 203 -4.79 -7.90 -0.76
CA GLN A 203 -5.04 -7.91 -2.20
C GLN A 203 -5.72 -6.64 -2.75
N GLU A 204 -5.27 -5.46 -2.30
CA GLU A 204 -5.62 -4.17 -2.90
C GLU A 204 -5.10 -4.10 -4.34
N GLU A 205 -3.81 -4.37 -4.50
CA GLU A 205 -3.02 -4.15 -5.72
C GLU A 205 -3.47 -5.01 -6.91
N VAL A 206 -4.29 -6.01 -6.61
CA VAL A 206 -4.84 -6.97 -7.58
C VAL A 206 -6.36 -6.92 -7.64
N GLY A 207 -6.98 -5.86 -7.13
CA GLY A 207 -8.39 -5.52 -7.34
C GLY A 207 -9.22 -5.22 -6.09
N LEU A 208 -8.65 -4.55 -5.09
CA LEU A 208 -9.39 -3.99 -3.92
C LEU A 208 -10.17 -5.04 -3.13
N LYS A 209 -9.69 -6.29 -3.13
CA LYS A 209 -10.54 -7.44 -2.81
C LYS A 209 -10.80 -7.56 -1.31
N GLY A 210 -9.77 -7.29 -0.50
CA GLY A 210 -9.84 -7.29 0.95
C GLY A 210 -10.80 -6.24 1.49
N ALA A 211 -10.75 -5.01 0.96
CA ALA A 211 -11.70 -3.96 1.29
C ALA A 211 -13.16 -4.36 1.02
N ARG A 212 -13.44 -4.96 -0.13
CA ARG A 212 -14.81 -5.37 -0.48
C ARG A 212 -15.41 -6.34 0.54
N THR A 213 -14.64 -7.33 0.97
CA THR A 213 -15.13 -8.39 1.86
C THR A 213 -15.23 -7.91 3.31
N SER A 214 -14.23 -7.18 3.79
CA SER A 214 -14.21 -6.60 5.13
C SER A 214 -15.31 -5.55 5.32
N ALA A 215 -15.52 -4.64 4.36
CA ALA A 215 -16.59 -3.65 4.40
C ALA A 215 -17.97 -4.30 4.45
N PHE A 216 -18.20 -5.38 3.70
CA PHE A 216 -19.48 -6.08 3.72
C PHE A 216 -19.77 -6.71 5.08
N SER A 217 -18.73 -7.25 5.73
CA SER A 217 -18.83 -7.87 7.05
C SER A 217 -19.08 -6.84 8.16
N ILE A 218 -18.38 -5.71 8.13
CA ILE A 218 -18.45 -4.66 9.16
C ILE A 218 -19.71 -3.81 9.00
N ASN A 219 -20.06 -3.48 7.76
CA ASN A 219 -21.10 -2.51 7.40
C ASN A 219 -20.96 -1.18 8.19
N PRO A 220 -19.85 -0.44 7.98
CA PRO A 220 -19.60 0.80 8.70
C PRO A 220 -20.53 1.94 8.25
N ASP A 221 -20.79 2.91 9.14
CA ASP A 221 -21.54 4.14 8.83
C ASP A 221 -20.72 5.09 7.96
N ILE A 222 -19.40 5.16 8.18
CA ILE A 222 -18.44 5.87 7.32
C ILE A 222 -17.15 5.07 7.19
N ALA A 223 -16.45 5.25 6.07
CA ALA A 223 -15.11 4.72 5.88
C ALA A 223 -14.13 5.77 5.37
N ILE A 224 -12.86 5.65 5.79
CA ILE A 224 -11.76 6.43 5.25
C ILE A 224 -10.68 5.44 4.84
N ALA A 225 -10.38 5.37 3.54
CA ALA A 225 -9.17 4.71 3.08
C ALA A 225 -7.97 5.62 3.34
N VAL A 226 -6.90 5.04 3.86
CA VAL A 226 -5.61 5.68 4.09
C VAL A 226 -4.65 4.98 3.17
N ASP A 227 -4.05 5.74 2.26
CA ASP A 227 -3.29 5.20 1.14
C ASP A 227 -2.10 6.13 0.81
N VAL A 228 -1.37 5.88 -0.27
CA VAL A 228 -0.47 6.85 -0.88
C VAL A 228 -1.14 7.53 -2.08
N CYS A 229 -0.52 8.60 -2.57
CA CYS A 229 -0.92 9.23 -3.84
C CYS A 229 0.31 9.72 -4.58
N VAL A 230 0.19 9.92 -5.89
CA VAL A 230 1.31 10.36 -6.72
C VAL A 230 1.66 11.82 -6.43
N ALA A 231 2.85 12.06 -5.89
CA ALA A 231 3.42 13.40 -5.81
C ALA A 231 3.89 13.86 -7.19
N THR A 232 3.78 15.17 -7.47
CA THR A 232 4.00 15.78 -8.79
C THR A 232 5.19 16.75 -8.80
N ASP A 233 6.00 16.75 -7.74
CA ASP A 233 7.05 17.72 -7.46
C ASP A 233 8.46 17.26 -7.89
N PHE A 234 8.55 16.56 -9.03
CA PHE A 234 9.80 16.07 -9.60
C PHE A 234 9.93 16.40 -11.10
N PRO A 235 11.17 16.43 -11.65
CA PRO A 235 11.39 16.85 -13.03
C PRO A 235 10.62 16.02 -14.06
N GLY A 236 10.08 16.69 -15.08
CA GLY A 236 9.37 16.04 -16.19
C GLY A 236 7.87 15.83 -15.96
N VAL A 237 7.33 16.21 -14.80
CA VAL A 237 5.89 16.18 -14.55
C VAL A 237 5.24 17.49 -15.01
N SER A 238 4.27 17.39 -15.91
CA SER A 238 3.47 18.50 -16.43
C SER A 238 2.00 18.17 -16.18
N VAL A 239 1.50 18.53 -15.00
CA VAL A 239 0.11 18.26 -14.59
C VAL A 239 -0.55 19.55 -14.11
N ASN A 240 -1.88 19.61 -14.25
CA ASN A 240 -2.70 20.75 -13.81
C ASN A 240 -3.16 20.64 -12.35
N GLN A 241 -2.54 19.76 -11.56
CA GLN A 241 -2.80 19.54 -10.14
C GLN A 241 -1.48 19.32 -9.39
N GLU A 242 -1.16 20.21 -8.46
CA GLU A 242 0.07 20.11 -7.67
C GLU A 242 -0.18 19.34 -6.37
N ILE A 243 0.46 18.18 -6.24
CA ILE A 243 0.57 17.41 -5.00
C ILE A 243 2.06 17.28 -4.66
N ASN A 244 2.52 18.01 -3.66
CA ASN A 244 3.95 18.17 -3.39
C ASN A 244 4.33 17.55 -2.04
N LEU A 245 5.53 16.94 -1.97
CA LEU A 245 6.05 16.43 -0.71
C LEU A 245 6.33 17.56 0.29
N GLY A 246 6.02 17.33 1.55
CA GLY A 246 6.17 18.26 2.67
C GLY A 246 5.08 19.33 2.76
N LYS A 247 3.99 19.20 1.98
CA LYS A 247 2.86 20.15 1.95
C LYS A 247 1.59 19.62 2.61
N GLY A 248 1.68 18.49 3.30
CA GLY A 248 0.59 17.85 4.04
C GLY A 248 -0.07 16.71 3.26
N PRO A 249 -0.92 15.90 3.94
CA PRO A 249 -1.72 14.86 3.31
C PRO A 249 -2.53 15.39 2.12
N ALA A 250 -2.74 14.53 1.14
CA ALA A 250 -3.73 14.76 0.10
C ALA A 250 -5.09 14.23 0.57
N ILE A 251 -6.15 15.02 0.37
CA ILE A 251 -7.53 14.60 0.56
C ILE A 251 -8.13 14.43 -0.83
N THR A 252 -8.51 13.21 -1.17
CA THR A 252 -9.05 12.90 -2.50
C THR A 252 -10.51 13.35 -2.58
N VAL A 253 -10.81 14.14 -3.61
CA VAL A 253 -12.16 14.55 -3.98
C VAL A 253 -12.77 13.53 -4.94
N ALA A 254 -11.97 13.04 -5.89
CA ALA A 254 -12.30 11.93 -6.77
C ALA A 254 -11.01 11.23 -7.25
N ASP A 255 -11.05 9.93 -7.51
CA ASP A 255 -9.97 9.17 -8.14
C ASP A 255 -10.43 8.55 -9.48
N ALA A 256 -9.49 8.02 -10.28
CA ALA A 256 -9.74 7.40 -11.58
C ALA A 256 -10.73 8.12 -12.52
N SER A 257 -10.73 9.45 -12.56
CA SER A 257 -11.72 10.27 -13.30
C SER A 257 -13.18 9.95 -12.94
N GLY A 258 -13.44 9.59 -11.67
CA GLY A 258 -14.75 9.21 -11.15
C GLY A 258 -15.15 7.76 -11.43
N ARG A 259 -14.27 6.92 -12.00
CA ARG A 259 -14.51 5.46 -12.10
C ARG A 259 -14.32 4.73 -10.77
N GLY A 260 -13.49 5.28 -9.90
CA GLY A 260 -13.34 4.79 -8.54
C GLY A 260 -14.32 5.51 -7.62
N ILE A 261 -13.81 6.17 -6.58
CA ILE A 261 -14.61 6.98 -5.67
C ILE A 261 -14.77 8.42 -6.16
N ILE A 262 -15.98 8.96 -5.99
CA ILE A 262 -16.20 10.39 -5.79
C ILE A 262 -16.53 10.56 -4.31
N ALA A 263 -15.66 11.21 -3.56
CA ALA A 263 -15.72 11.21 -2.10
C ALA A 263 -17.05 11.77 -1.61
N HIS A 264 -17.65 11.10 -0.62
CA HIS A 264 -18.93 11.52 -0.09
C HIS A 264 -18.79 12.90 0.56
N ARG A 265 -19.68 13.85 0.21
CA ARG A 265 -19.55 15.26 0.60
C ARG A 265 -19.39 15.49 2.10
N ASN A 266 -20.12 14.73 2.93
CA ASN A 266 -19.99 14.85 4.39
C ASN A 266 -18.63 14.35 4.90
N VAL A 267 -18.06 13.29 4.31
CA VAL A 267 -16.74 12.78 4.69
C VAL A 267 -15.65 13.73 4.21
N LEU A 268 -15.79 14.28 2.99
CA LEU A 268 -14.90 15.31 2.48
C LEU A 268 -14.91 16.56 3.38
N ASN A 269 -16.09 17.03 3.79
CA ASN A 269 -16.22 18.17 4.70
C ASN A 269 -15.65 17.85 6.09
N LEU A 270 -15.86 16.63 6.62
CA LEU A 270 -15.26 16.21 7.88
C LEU A 270 -13.74 16.40 7.86
N LEU A 271 -13.08 15.91 6.81
CA LEU A 271 -11.62 15.99 6.68
C LEU A 271 -11.15 17.44 6.49
N ARG A 272 -11.78 18.19 5.58
CA ARG A 272 -11.41 19.60 5.31
C ARG A 272 -11.64 20.52 6.50
N ASP A 273 -12.83 20.49 7.10
CA ASP A 273 -13.16 21.30 8.26
C ASP A 273 -12.29 20.95 9.47
N THR A 274 -11.83 19.69 9.55
CA THR A 274 -10.90 19.26 10.60
C THR A 274 -9.50 19.79 10.36
N ALA A 275 -9.00 19.70 9.13
CA ALA A 275 -7.70 20.24 8.76
C ALA A 275 -7.65 21.76 9.01
N GLU A 276 -8.67 22.50 8.53
CA GLU A 276 -8.76 23.96 8.69
C GLU A 276 -8.85 24.39 10.16
N LYS A 277 -9.74 23.75 10.95
CA LYS A 277 -9.90 24.07 12.37
C LYS A 277 -8.63 23.82 13.18
N ASN A 278 -7.88 22.77 12.85
CA ASN A 278 -6.67 22.37 13.57
C ASN A 278 -5.37 22.90 12.94
N LYS A 279 -5.48 23.74 11.90
CA LYS A 279 -4.34 24.30 11.14
C LYS A 279 -3.38 23.21 10.64
N ILE A 280 -3.93 22.10 10.16
CA ILE A 280 -3.18 21.01 9.54
C ILE A 280 -3.09 21.32 8.04
N PRO A 281 -1.88 21.40 7.46
CA PRO A 281 -1.75 21.60 6.02
C PRO A 281 -2.32 20.37 5.29
N TYR A 282 -3.01 20.61 4.18
CA TYR A 282 -3.55 19.56 3.34
C TYR A 282 -3.57 20.01 1.88
N GLN A 283 -3.67 19.04 0.99
CA GLN A 283 -3.78 19.23 -0.46
C GLN A 283 -5.07 18.58 -0.95
N LEU A 284 -5.64 19.05 -2.06
CA LEU A 284 -6.82 18.43 -2.66
C LEU A 284 -6.42 17.70 -3.93
N GLU A 285 -6.83 16.44 -4.04
CA GLU A 285 -6.54 15.59 -5.17
C GLU A 285 -7.82 15.29 -5.96
N VAL A 286 -7.68 15.27 -7.29
CA VAL A 286 -8.68 14.89 -8.28
C VAL A 286 -7.93 14.02 -9.29
N GLY A 287 -7.80 12.74 -8.97
CA GLY A 287 -7.00 11.78 -9.71
C GLY A 287 -7.66 11.34 -11.01
N GLU A 288 -6.88 11.20 -12.08
CA GLU A 288 -7.33 10.67 -13.37
C GLU A 288 -7.10 9.15 -13.52
N GLY A 289 -6.20 8.60 -12.70
CA GLY A 289 -5.84 7.19 -12.63
C GLY A 289 -5.54 6.78 -11.20
N GLY A 290 -5.38 5.46 -10.99
CA GLY A 290 -5.31 4.89 -9.65
C GLY A 290 -6.68 4.84 -8.97
N THR A 291 -6.88 3.83 -8.14
CA THR A 291 -8.03 3.67 -7.26
C THR A 291 -7.51 3.16 -5.93
N THR A 292 -8.22 3.46 -4.85
CA THR A 292 -7.91 2.95 -3.51
C THR A 292 -8.98 1.98 -3.04
N ASP A 293 -8.76 1.36 -1.88
CA ASP A 293 -9.76 0.55 -1.17
C ASP A 293 -11.14 1.23 -1.03
N ALA A 294 -11.19 2.57 -0.93
CA ALA A 294 -12.44 3.33 -0.85
C ALA A 294 -13.35 3.08 -2.07
N THR A 295 -12.77 2.77 -3.24
CA THR A 295 -13.52 2.40 -4.45
C THR A 295 -14.35 1.13 -4.24
N ALA A 296 -13.83 0.13 -3.53
CA ALA A 296 -14.60 -1.07 -3.21
C ALA A 296 -15.55 -0.85 -2.04
N ILE A 297 -15.11 -0.10 -1.02
CA ILE A 297 -15.90 0.13 0.20
C ILE A 297 -17.19 0.88 -0.11
N HIS A 298 -17.11 2.00 -0.85
CA HIS A 298 -18.27 2.88 -1.01
C HIS A 298 -19.44 2.26 -1.78
N LEU A 299 -19.18 1.23 -2.60
CA LEU A 299 -20.20 0.48 -3.36
C LEU A 299 -20.80 -0.70 -2.59
N THR A 300 -20.36 -0.92 -1.36
CA THR A 300 -20.79 -2.08 -0.58
C THR A 300 -22.20 -1.87 0.01
N ARG A 301 -23.04 -2.91 -0.09
CA ARG A 301 -24.42 -2.93 0.42
C ARG A 301 -25.26 -1.77 -0.16
N GLU A 302 -25.78 -0.90 0.70
CA GLU A 302 -26.63 0.24 0.31
C GLU A 302 -25.79 1.49 -0.01
N GLY A 303 -24.47 1.35 -0.01
CA GLY A 303 -23.51 2.44 -0.14
C GLY A 303 -22.98 2.86 1.23
N ILE A 304 -21.66 3.02 1.31
CA ILE A 304 -20.97 3.46 2.52
C ILE A 304 -20.38 4.85 2.23
N PRO A 305 -20.81 5.92 2.91
CA PRO A 305 -20.18 7.23 2.83
C PRO A 305 -18.68 7.13 3.10
N SER A 306 -17.87 7.36 2.07
CA SER A 306 -16.44 7.11 2.12
C SER A 306 -15.62 8.31 1.67
N GLY A 307 -14.36 8.38 2.12
CA GLY A 307 -13.35 9.32 1.68
C GLY A 307 -11.96 8.70 1.68
N VAL A 308 -10.96 9.44 1.21
CA VAL A 308 -9.57 8.99 1.14
C VAL A 308 -8.67 10.07 1.71
N VAL A 309 -7.68 9.66 2.49
CA VAL A 309 -6.57 10.51 2.93
C VAL A 309 -5.27 9.84 2.50
N SER A 310 -4.54 10.46 1.59
CA SER A 310 -3.33 9.90 1.03
C SER A 310 -2.07 10.59 1.52
N ILE A 311 -1.00 9.82 1.67
CA ILE A 311 0.36 10.32 1.92
C ILE A 311 1.04 10.52 0.56
N PRO A 312 1.39 11.76 0.17
CA PRO A 312 2.09 11.99 -1.08
C PRO A 312 3.39 11.19 -1.18
N ALA A 313 3.54 10.43 -2.26
CA ALA A 313 4.66 9.55 -2.52
C ALA A 313 5.20 9.74 -3.95
N ARG A 314 6.51 9.72 -4.10
CA ARG A 314 7.17 9.68 -5.42
C ARG A 314 7.55 8.26 -5.74
N TYR A 315 7.56 7.96 -7.04
CA TYR A 315 8.03 6.69 -7.57
C TYR A 315 7.25 5.49 -6.99
N ILE A 316 5.94 5.66 -6.77
CA ILE A 316 5.04 4.57 -6.37
C ILE A 316 5.14 3.40 -7.36
N HIS A 317 4.91 2.20 -6.86
CA HIS A 317 5.06 0.96 -7.61
C HIS A 317 6.50 0.76 -8.12
N THR A 318 7.48 1.15 -7.30
CA THR A 318 8.90 0.89 -7.55
C THR A 318 9.63 0.46 -6.28
N PRO A 319 10.82 -0.16 -6.39
CA PRO A 319 11.57 -0.58 -5.21
C PRO A 319 12.16 0.58 -4.37
N VAL A 320 11.95 1.83 -4.75
CA VAL A 320 12.64 3.03 -4.23
C VAL A 320 11.69 4.22 -4.06
N GLU A 321 10.48 3.95 -3.58
CA GLU A 321 9.48 4.95 -3.26
C GLU A 321 10.01 6.01 -2.30
N VAL A 322 9.42 7.20 -2.29
CA VAL A 322 9.84 8.31 -1.41
C VAL A 322 8.65 9.06 -0.85
N ILE A 323 8.60 9.21 0.48
CA ILE A 323 7.66 10.09 1.19
C ILE A 323 8.38 11.11 2.08
N ASP A 324 7.67 12.16 2.50
CA ASP A 324 8.13 13.09 3.54
C ASP A 324 7.46 12.75 4.88
N LEU A 325 8.26 12.60 5.93
CA LEU A 325 7.78 12.24 7.27
C LEU A 325 6.86 13.31 7.88
N LYS A 326 6.91 14.56 7.38
CA LYS A 326 5.96 15.60 7.79
C LYS A 326 4.57 15.36 7.24
N ASP A 327 4.45 14.85 6.02
CA ASP A 327 3.14 14.53 5.43
C ASP A 327 2.53 13.34 6.15
N TYR A 328 3.33 12.30 6.40
CA TYR A 328 2.96 11.18 7.26
C TYR A 328 2.44 11.65 8.64
N SER A 329 3.22 12.48 9.34
CA SER A 329 2.83 12.96 10.68
C SER A 329 1.55 13.80 10.66
N ASN A 330 1.35 14.62 9.62
CA ASN A 330 0.13 15.40 9.46
C ASN A 330 -1.07 14.54 9.06
N THR A 331 -0.85 13.41 8.37
CA THR A 331 -1.88 12.41 8.06
C THR A 331 -2.43 11.79 9.33
N VAL A 332 -1.56 11.28 10.20
CA VAL A 332 -1.94 10.73 11.52
C VAL A 332 -2.71 11.77 12.33
N LYS A 333 -2.19 13.00 12.41
CA LYS A 333 -2.85 14.10 13.12
C LYS A 333 -4.23 14.44 12.54
N LEU A 334 -4.38 14.46 11.22
CA LEU A 334 -5.65 14.75 10.55
C LEU A 334 -6.69 13.67 10.87
N LEU A 335 -6.30 12.40 10.80
CA LEU A 335 -7.18 11.27 11.06
C LEU A 335 -7.64 11.24 12.52
N ILE A 336 -6.72 11.37 13.49
CA ILE A 336 -7.07 11.46 14.93
C ILE A 336 -8.09 12.58 15.16
N LYS A 337 -7.81 13.78 14.65
CA LYS A 337 -8.72 14.94 14.82
C LYS A 337 -10.04 14.80 14.09
N SER A 338 -10.10 13.96 13.05
CA SER A 338 -11.33 13.69 12.31
C SER A 338 -12.20 12.70 13.08
N LEU A 339 -11.60 11.69 13.72
CA LEU A 339 -12.31 10.74 14.58
C LEU A 339 -13.00 11.41 15.77
N GLU A 340 -12.36 12.40 16.41
CA GLU A 340 -12.95 13.22 17.50
C GLU A 340 -14.23 13.98 17.10
N ARG A 341 -14.55 14.05 15.80
CA ARG A 341 -15.65 14.86 15.26
C ARG A 341 -16.57 14.11 14.31
N CYS A 342 -16.28 12.85 14.02
CA CYS A 342 -16.85 12.12 12.89
C CYS A 342 -18.38 12.01 12.96
N GLU A 343 -18.95 11.76 14.15
CA GLU A 343 -20.40 11.61 14.36
C GLU A 343 -21.21 12.82 13.86
N LYS A 344 -20.67 14.05 13.97
CA LYS A 344 -21.36 15.26 13.51
C LYS A 344 -21.63 15.26 12.01
N TYR A 345 -20.86 14.46 11.27
CA TYR A 345 -20.92 14.32 9.82
C TYR A 345 -21.61 13.01 9.39
N MET A 346 -22.02 12.17 10.34
CA MET A 346 -22.80 10.95 10.09
C MET A 346 -24.31 11.21 10.04
N LYS A 347 -24.71 12.19 9.23
CA LYS A 347 -26.13 12.56 9.02
C LYS A 347 -26.52 12.17 7.60
N PHE A 348 -27.00 10.94 7.45
CA PHE A 348 -27.36 10.34 6.17
C PHE A 348 -28.82 9.90 6.16
#